data_AF-A0A916QWW8-F1
#
_entry.id   AF-A0A916QWW8-F1
#
_cell.length_a   1.000
_cell.length_b   1.000
_cell.length_c   1.000
_cell.angle_alpha   90.00
_cell.angle_beta   90.00
_cell.angle_gamma   90.00
#
_symmetry.space_group_name_H-M   'P 1'
#
loop_
_entity.id
_entity.type
_entity.pdbx_description
1 polymer ?
#
loop_
_entity_poly.entity_id
_entity_poly.type
_entity_poly.pdbx_seq_one_letter_code
_entity_poly.pdbx_strand_id
1 'polypeptide(L)' 'MILEAVYEQGVLRLTQPLNLPEGTRVEITLVKSGTNFQQKKPADILAAIASLPLEGEQDKFSGRDHDQILYLEQERQ' A
#
# COMPACT_ATOMS: atom_id res chain seq x y z
N MET A 1 -9.46 20.27 2.09
CA MET A 1 -8.94 21.17 3.15
C MET A 1 -8.66 20.33 4.37
N ILE A 2 -7.47 20.45 4.97
CA ILE A 2 -7.11 19.71 6.20
C ILE A 2 -7.36 20.68 7.36
N LEU A 3 -8.11 20.24 8.37
CA LEU A 3 -8.41 21.01 9.57
C LEU A 3 -7.70 20.37 10.75
N GLU A 4 -7.12 21.19 11.61
CA GLU A 4 -6.46 20.73 12.82
C GLU A 4 -7.44 20.73 13.99
N ALA A 5 -7.45 19.63 14.75
CA ALA A 5 -8.31 19.45 15.91
C ALA A 5 -7.52 18.82 17.06
N VAL A 6 -7.95 19.10 18.29
CA VAL A 6 -7.44 18.45 19.49
C VAL A 6 -8.50 17.49 20.02
N TYR A 7 -8.11 16.27 20.35
CA TYR A 7 -8.98 15.30 21.00
C TYR A 7 -8.92 15.50 22.52
N GLU A 8 -10.01 15.99 23.11
CA GLU A 8 -10.13 16.23 24.54
C GLU A 8 -11.47 15.67 25.05
N GLN A 9 -11.43 14.91 26.14
CA GLN A 9 -12.63 14.40 26.83
C GLN A 9 -13.61 13.61 25.92
N GLY A 10 -13.11 12.93 24.89
CA GLY A 10 -13.96 12.17 23.96
C GLY A 10 -14.49 12.98 22.79
N VAL A 11 -14.09 14.25 22.64
CA VAL A 11 -14.59 15.16 21.60
C VAL A 11 -13.43 15.73 20.78
N LEU A 12 -13.59 15.78 19.46
CA LEU A 12 -12.68 16.50 18.56
C LEU A 12 -13.04 17.98 18.53
N ARG A 13 -12.19 18.83 19.13
CA ARG A 13 -12.35 20.29 19.10
C ARG A 13 -11.44 20.89 18.03
N LEU A 14 -12.03 21.51 17.01
CA LEU A 14 -11.27 22.23 15.99
C LEU A 14 -10.44 23.36 16.64
N THR A 15 -9.21 23.54 16.18
CA THR A 15 -8.32 24.63 16.63
C THR A 15 -8.75 25.99 16.11
N GLN A 16 -9.46 26.01 14.98
CA GLN A 16 -10.00 27.21 14.36
C GLN A 16 -11.51 27.05 14.15
N PRO A 17 -12.30 28.13 14.31
CA PRO A 17 -13.73 28.09 14.04
C PRO A 17 -13.99 27.74 12.57
N LEU A 18 -14.88 26.78 12.34
CA LEU A 18 -15.35 26.42 11.01
C LEU A 18 -16.81 26.83 10.89
N ASN A 19 -17.11 27.74 9.96
CA ASN A 19 -18.47 28.20 9.71
C ASN A 19 -19.15 27.26 8.71
N LEU A 20 -19.97 26.32 9.21
CA LEU A 20 -20.82 25.46 8.40
C LEU A 20 -22.29 25.68 8.78
N PRO A 21 -23.22 25.65 7.80
CA PRO A 21 -24.64 25.65 8.10
C PRO A 21 -25.02 24.49 9.02
N GLU A 22 -25.95 24.76 9.94
CA GLU A 22 -26.50 23.70 10.80
C GLU A 22 -27.12 22.58 9.94
N GLY A 23 -26.92 21.33 10.35
CA GLY A 23 -27.35 20.15 9.60
C GLY A 23 -26.39 19.70 8.49
N THR A 24 -25.25 20.37 8.30
CA THR A 24 -24.22 19.92 7.36
C THR A 24 -23.63 18.58 7.81
N ARG A 25 -23.73 17.55 6.95
CA ARG A 25 -23.06 16.26 7.16
C ARG A 25 -21.58 16.40 6.83
N VAL A 26 -20.73 15.93 7.74
CA VAL A 26 -19.27 15.87 7.54
C VAL A 26 -18.79 14.43 7.64
N GLU A 27 -17.80 14.10 6.82
CA GLU A 27 -17.09 12.83 6.89
C GLU A 27 -15.76 13.05 7.61
N ILE A 28 -15.43 12.18 8.56
CA ILE A 28 -14.22 12.28 9.37
C ILE A 28 -13.30 11.13 9.00
N THR A 29 -12.12 11.44 8.47
CA THR A 29 -11.06 10.46 8.24
C THR A 29 -10.03 10.58 9.36
N LEU A 30 -9.93 9.54 10.20
CA LEU A 30 -8.86 9.44 11.19
C LEU A 30 -7.60 8.86 10.56
N VAL A 31 -6.54 9.67 10.49
CA VAL A 31 -5.21 9.22 10.07
C VAL A 31 -4.33 9.16 11.31
N LYS A 32 -3.83 7.98 11.65
CA LYS A 32 -2.93 7.78 12.80
C LYS A 32 -1.55 8.38 12.47
N SER A 33 -1.29 9.60 12.94
CA SER A 33 0.05 10.20 12.95
C SER A 33 0.94 9.39 13.90
N GLY A 34 1.61 8.37 13.38
CA GLY A 34 2.36 7.42 14.19
C GLY A 34 2.84 6.20 13.43
N THR A 35 2.24 5.87 12.28
CA THR A 35 3.00 5.19 11.25
C THR A 35 3.81 6.25 10.53
N ASN A 36 5.12 6.21 10.72
CA ASN A 36 6.09 6.78 9.79
C ASN A 36 5.66 6.44 8.35
N PHE A 37 4.85 7.29 7.73
CA PHE A 37 5.12 7.69 6.36
C PHE A 37 6.32 8.63 6.42
N GLN A 38 7.43 8.15 7.00
CA GLN A 38 8.73 8.51 6.49
C GLN A 38 8.58 8.24 5.00
N GLN A 39 8.60 9.29 4.19
CA GLN A 39 8.86 9.12 2.78
C GLN A 39 10.14 8.29 2.71
N LYS A 40 9.98 6.97 2.53
CA LYS A 40 11.11 6.07 2.39
C LYS A 40 11.90 6.64 1.24
N LYS A 41 13.20 6.88 1.44
CA LYS A 41 14.01 7.36 0.33
C LYS A 41 13.88 6.30 -0.77
N PRO A 42 13.90 6.68 -2.05
CA PRO A 42 13.83 5.70 -3.13
C PRO A 42 14.82 4.54 -2.94
N ALA A 43 16.00 4.81 -2.38
CA ALA A 43 16.98 3.80 -2.00
C ALA A 43 16.46 2.75 -0.98
N ASP A 44 15.71 3.16 0.04
CA ASP A 44 15.17 2.26 1.06
C ASP A 44 14.06 1.36 0.48
N ILE A 45 13.31 1.87 -0.50
CA ILE A 45 12.30 1.10 -1.23
C ILE A 45 12.99 0.04 -2.11
N LEU A 46 14.03 0.44 -2.86
CA LEU A 46 14.79 -0.47 -3.71
C LEU A 46 15.50 -1.55 -2.91
N ALA A 47 16.09 -1.20 -1.76
CA ALA A 47 16.71 -2.16 -0.86
C ALA A 47 15.71 -3.20 -0.33
N ALA A 48 14.49 -2.78 0.01
CA ALA A 48 13.43 -3.68 0.43
C ALA A 48 12.98 -4.64 -0.69
N ILE A 49 12.87 -4.15 -1.93
CA ILE A 49 12.54 -4.98 -3.10
C ILE A 49 13.65 -6.01 -3.37
N ALA A 50 14.91 -5.60 -3.34
CA ALA A 50 16.05 -6.50 -3.55
C ALA A 50 16.21 -7.57 -2.46
N SER A 51 15.61 -7.36 -1.29
CA SER A 51 15.62 -8.32 -0.18
C SER A 51 14.48 -9.34 -0.25
N LEU A 52 13.54 -9.17 -1.19
CA LEU A 52 12.51 -10.18 -1.40
C LEU A 52 13.16 -11.43 -2.02
N PRO A 53 12.78 -12.64 -1.58
CA PRO A 53 13.26 -13.85 -2.21
C PRO A 53 12.86 -13.85 -3.67
N LEU A 54 13.77 -14.26 -4.55
CA LEU A 54 13.46 -14.41 -5.96
C LEU A 54 12.49 -15.58 -6.13
N GLU A 55 11.36 -15.34 -6.77
CA GLU A 55 10.42 -16.39 -7.14
C GLU A 55 11.14 -17.39 -8.06
N GLY A 56 11.11 -18.67 -7.69
CA GLY A 56 11.76 -19.73 -8.46
C GLY A 56 13.21 -20.06 -8.07
N GLU A 57 13.82 -19.43 -7.05
CA GLU A 57 15.19 -19.78 -6.63
C GLU A 57 15.33 -21.25 -6.16
N GLN A 58 14.21 -21.89 -5.80
CA GLN A 58 14.15 -23.31 -5.43
C GLN A 58 13.44 -24.18 -6.48
N ASP A 59 12.93 -23.59 -7.56
CA ASP A 59 12.22 -24.34 -8.57
C ASP A 59 13.23 -24.97 -9.55
N LYS A 60 13.12 -26.30 -9.73
CA LYS A 60 13.92 -27.03 -10.72
C LYS A 60 13.35 -26.87 -12.12
N PHE A 61 12.14 -26.31 -12.23
CA PHE A 61 11.46 -26.04 -13.47
C PHE A 61 12.15 -24.90 -14.22
N SER A 62 12.77 -25.26 -15.34
CA SER A 62 13.49 -24.34 -16.20
C SER A 62 12.61 -23.89 -17.38
N GLY A 63 13.03 -22.83 -18.07
CA GLY A 63 12.38 -22.41 -19.32
C GLY A 63 12.35 -23.52 -20.40
N ARG A 64 13.30 -24.47 -20.35
CA ARG A 64 13.27 -25.64 -21.25
C ARG A 64 12.14 -26.61 -20.91
N ASP A 65 11.84 -26.80 -19.63
CA ASP A 65 10.73 -27.65 -19.18
C ASP A 65 9.38 -27.00 -19.55
N HIS A 66 9.31 -25.67 -19.47
CA HIS A 66 8.19 -24.87 -19.93
C HIS A 66 7.91 -25.06 -21.42
N ASP A 67 8.94 -24.90 -22.26
CA ASP A 67 8.80 -25.09 -23.71
C ASP A 67 8.42 -26.53 -24.05
N GLN A 68 8.98 -27.51 -23.35
CA GLN A 68 8.62 -28.90 -23.53
C GLN A 68 7.13 -29.16 -23.26
N ILE A 69 6.56 -28.61 -22.18
CA ILE A 69 5.13 -28.77 -21.86
C ILE A 69 4.25 -28.06 -22.90
N LEU A 70 4.61 -26.84 -23.29
CA LEU A 70 3.77 -26.05 -24.21
C LEU A 70 3.78 -26.57 -25.65
N TYR A 71 4.89 -27.15 -26.10
CA TYR A 71 5.05 -27.53 -27.50
C TYR A 71 4.98 -29.04 -27.76
N LEU A 72 5.04 -29.90 -26.72
CA LEU A 72 4.84 -31.36 -26.89
C LEU A 72 3.44 -31.73 -27.38
N GLU A 73 2.42 -30.91 -27.10
CA GLU A 73 1.03 -31.19 -27.55
C GLU A 73 0.79 -30.86 -29.04
N GLN A 74 1.73 -30.18 -29.72
CA GLN A 74 1.57 -29.81 -31.13
C GLN A 74 2.09 -30.85 -32.13
N GLU A 75 2.89 -31.83 -31.71
CA GLU A 75 3.46 -32.86 -32.60
C GLU A 75 2.65 -34.17 -32.66
N ARG A 76 1.43 -34.21 -32.11
CA ARG A 76 0.53 -35.38 -32.16
C ARG A 76 -0.73 -35.16 -33.01
N GLN A 77 -0.58 -34.56 -34.19
CA GLN A 77 -1.60 -34.60 -35.25
C GLN A 77 -1.03 -35.17 -36.54
#